data_AF-A0A3M9ZML9-F1
#
_entry.id   AF-A0A3M9ZML9-F1
#
_cell.length_a   1.000
_cell.length_b   1.000
_cell.length_c   1.000
_cell.angle_alpha   90.00
_cell.angle_beta   90.00
_cell.angle_gamma   90.00
#
_symmetry.space_group_name_H-M   'P 1'
#
loop_
_entity.id
_entity.type
_entity.pdbx_description
1 polymer ?
#
loop_
_entity_poly.entity_id
_entity_poly.type
_entity_poly.pdbx_seq_one_letter_code
_entity_poly.pdbx_strand_id
1 'polypeptide(L)'
;MAEQSPRWQNPRFIRGLVISRALDLEGAIDDCIIRRLALGRPMPEGDALEECRRVLYGRNVSMAQRWTFLRLMMTVDGAVDEDLLRLVESVAEARNRLAHSRLGTDEAGTVVSGHSFHESKAKYRFDADMLWATVRDADDAILRLGGMVACMDAHGA
;
A
#
# COMPACT_ATOMS: atom_id res chain seq x y z
N MET A 1 25.05 21.83 -7.15
CA MET A 1 24.08 21.07 -6.30
C MET A 1 22.77 21.83 -6.40
N ALA A 2 21.73 21.27 -7.01
CA ALA A 2 20.45 21.97 -7.10
C ALA A 2 19.87 22.09 -5.68
N GLU A 3 19.58 23.31 -5.22
CA GLU A 3 18.86 23.51 -3.96
C GLU A 3 17.53 22.76 -4.02
N GLN A 4 17.34 21.82 -3.10
CA GLN A 4 16.06 21.11 -2.99
C GLN A 4 15.00 22.11 -2.55
N SER A 5 13.97 22.30 -3.38
CA SER A 5 12.86 23.20 -3.07
C SER A 5 12.28 22.91 -1.66
N PRO A 6 12.02 23.94 -0.83
CA PRO A 6 11.52 23.78 0.54
C PRO A 6 10.22 22.95 0.65
N ARG A 7 9.45 22.84 -0.44
CA ARG A 7 8.24 22.00 -0.51
C ARG A 7 8.51 20.51 -0.29
N TRP A 8 9.71 20.03 -0.66
CA TRP A 8 10.09 18.61 -0.53
C TRP A 8 10.37 18.20 0.91
N GLN A 9 10.51 19.16 1.82
CA GLN A 9 10.66 18.94 3.26
C GLN A 9 9.33 19.10 4.02
N ASN A 10 8.25 19.54 3.35
CA ASN A 10 6.97 19.81 3.99
C ASN A 10 6.14 18.52 4.18
N PRO A 11 5.87 18.07 5.43
CA PRO A 11 5.17 16.81 5.68
C PRO A 11 3.74 16.75 5.12
N ARG A 12 3.05 17.88 4.92
CA ARG A 12 1.72 17.90 4.28
C ARG A 12 1.80 17.49 2.81
N PHE A 13 2.84 17.96 2.11
CA PHE A 13 3.08 17.59 0.73
C PHE A 13 3.45 16.11 0.62
N ILE A 14 4.39 15.64 1.46
CA ILE A 14 4.84 14.25 1.45
C ILE A 14 3.69 13.30 1.84
N ARG A 15 2.81 13.68 2.77
CA ARG A 15 1.58 12.92 3.08
C ARG A 15 0.70 12.73 1.84
N GLY A 16 0.46 13.80 1.06
CA GLY A 16 -0.31 13.70 -0.18
C GLY A 16 0.33 12.72 -1.15
N LEU A 17 1.67 12.73 -1.24
CA LEU A 17 2.43 11.80 -2.05
C LEU A 17 2.32 10.35 -1.57
N VAL A 18 2.42 10.09 -0.26
CA VAL A 18 2.20 8.75 0.32
C VAL A 18 0.82 8.22 -0.02
N ILE A 19 -0.22 9.05 0.11
CA ILE A 19 -1.60 8.65 -0.22
C ILE A 19 -1.72 8.32 -1.72
N SER A 20 -1.15 9.16 -2.59
CA SER A 20 -1.14 8.92 -4.04
C SER A 20 -0.43 7.61 -4.38
N ARG A 21 0.75 7.36 -3.82
CA ARG A 21 1.52 6.14 -4.08
C ARG A 21 0.85 4.88 -3.54
N ALA A 22 0.19 4.97 -2.40
CA ALA A 22 -0.57 3.84 -1.89
C ALA A 22 -1.78 3.51 -2.79
N LEU A 23 -2.40 4.51 -3.45
CA LEU A 23 -3.44 4.27 -4.47
C LEU A 23 -2.86 3.66 -5.75
N ASP A 24 -1.69 4.13 -6.22
CA ASP A 24 -0.99 3.53 -7.35
C ASP A 24 -0.65 2.05 -7.06
N LEU A 25 -0.20 1.76 -5.83
CA LEU A 25 0.08 0.40 -5.35
C LEU A 25 -1.18 -0.47 -5.31
N GLU A 26 -2.33 0.06 -4.87
CA GLU A 26 -3.62 -0.65 -4.98
C GLU A 26 -3.91 -1.04 -6.43
N GLY A 27 -3.73 -0.10 -7.38
CA GLY A 27 -3.93 -0.35 -8.80
C GLY A 27 -3.02 -1.46 -9.33
N ALA A 28 -1.74 -1.46 -8.96
CA ALA A 28 -0.81 -2.51 -9.35
C ALA A 28 -1.18 -3.89 -8.78
N ILE A 29 -1.69 -3.95 -7.54
CA ILE A 29 -2.21 -5.18 -6.94
C ILE A 29 -3.45 -5.68 -7.69
N ASP A 30 -4.37 -4.77 -8.02
CA ASP A 30 -5.59 -5.08 -8.78
C ASP A 30 -5.23 -5.60 -10.19
N ASP A 31 -4.24 -5.00 -10.86
CA ASP A 31 -3.74 -5.49 -12.16
C ASP A 31 -3.16 -6.91 -12.06
N CYS A 32 -2.33 -7.17 -11.04
CA CYS A 32 -1.81 -8.52 -10.77
C CYS A 32 -2.94 -9.53 -10.58
N ILE A 33 -3.96 -9.17 -9.79
CA ILE A 33 -5.14 -10.01 -9.55
C ILE A 33 -5.85 -10.33 -10.86
N ILE A 34 -6.19 -9.31 -11.65
CA ILE A 34 -6.95 -9.45 -12.90
C ILE A 34 -6.19 -10.34 -13.88
N ARG A 35 -4.89 -10.10 -14.05
CA ARG A 35 -4.03 -10.90 -14.93
C ARG A 35 -3.92 -12.34 -14.46
N ARG A 36 -3.78 -12.54 -13.16
CA ARG A 36 -3.71 -13.89 -12.57
C ARG A 36 -4.99 -14.68 -12.77
N LEU A 37 -6.15 -14.03 -12.72
CA LEU A 37 -7.44 -14.64 -13.02
C LEU A 37 -7.61 -14.94 -14.52
N ALA A 38 -7.14 -14.06 -15.39
CA ALA A 38 -7.19 -14.25 -16.84
C ALA A 38 -6.37 -15.47 -17.32
N LEU A 39 -5.29 -15.82 -16.61
CA LEU A 39 -4.49 -17.02 -16.88
C LEU A 39 -5.23 -18.34 -16.60
N GLY A 40 -6.43 -18.31 -16.01
CA GLY A 40 -7.30 -19.48 -15.86
C GLY A 40 -6.74 -20.61 -14.98
N ARG A 41 -5.69 -20.36 -14.19
CA ARG A 41 -5.16 -21.40 -13.28
C ARG A 41 -6.15 -21.66 -12.13
N PRO A 42 -6.04 -22.81 -11.44
CA PRO A 42 -6.96 -23.18 -10.37
C PRO A 42 -7.04 -22.09 -9.31
N MET A 43 -8.27 -21.73 -8.93
CA MET A 43 -8.52 -20.88 -7.78
C MET A 43 -8.20 -21.64 -6.49
N PRO A 44 -7.83 -20.94 -5.41
CA PRO A 44 -7.78 -21.54 -4.07
C PRO A 44 -9.13 -22.19 -3.72
N GLU A 45 -9.11 -23.26 -2.92
CA GLU A 45 -10.32 -23.95 -2.45
C GLU A 45 -10.66 -23.59 -1.00
N GLY A 46 -11.85 -23.99 -0.54
CA GLY A 46 -12.29 -23.83 0.85
C GLY A 46 -12.41 -22.38 1.31
N ASP A 47 -11.99 -22.08 2.54
CA ASP A 47 -12.09 -20.74 3.15
C ASP A 47 -11.33 -19.67 2.33
N ALA A 48 -10.26 -20.07 1.64
CA ALA A 48 -9.53 -19.18 0.76
C ALA A 48 -10.40 -18.71 -0.41
N LEU A 49 -11.20 -19.60 -1.01
CA LEU A 49 -12.10 -19.24 -2.12
C LEU A 49 -13.15 -18.21 -1.71
N GLU A 50 -13.74 -18.35 -0.51
CA GLU A 50 -14.76 -17.39 -0.06
C GLU A 50 -14.15 -16.02 0.26
N GLU A 51 -12.94 -15.97 0.80
CA GLU A 51 -12.21 -14.72 0.95
C GLU A 51 -11.89 -14.09 -0.43
N CYS A 52 -11.54 -14.90 -1.43
CA CYS A 52 -11.34 -14.45 -2.81
C CYS A 52 -12.63 -13.82 -3.40
N ARG A 53 -13.78 -14.47 -3.22
CA ARG A 53 -15.08 -13.96 -3.71
C ARG A 53 -15.47 -12.67 -3.00
N ARG A 54 -15.22 -12.59 -1.68
CA ARG A 54 -15.45 -11.36 -0.91
C ARG A 54 -14.60 -10.20 -1.41
N VAL A 55 -13.34 -10.45 -1.77
CA VAL A 55 -12.45 -9.42 -2.33
C VAL A 55 -12.84 -9.01 -3.75
N LEU A 56 -13.23 -9.96 -4.60
CA LEU A 56 -13.58 -9.68 -5.99
C LEU A 56 -14.94 -8.99 -6.16
N TYR A 57 -15.92 -9.34 -5.32
CA TYR A 57 -17.31 -8.90 -5.47
C TYR A 57 -17.78 -7.98 -4.34
N GLY A 58 -16.97 -7.79 -3.29
CA GLY A 58 -17.30 -6.94 -2.16
C GLY A 58 -17.20 -5.46 -2.47
N ARG A 59 -18.16 -4.67 -1.98
CA ARG A 59 -18.01 -3.22 -1.88
C ARG A 59 -17.16 -2.90 -0.64
N ASN A 60 -16.19 -2.00 -0.75
CA ASN A 60 -15.29 -1.56 0.33
C ASN A 60 -14.21 -2.55 0.78
N VAL A 61 -13.51 -3.17 -0.17
CA VAL A 61 -12.35 -4.00 0.14
C VAL A 61 -11.13 -3.12 0.39
N SER A 62 -10.49 -3.31 1.54
CA SER A 62 -9.26 -2.58 1.90
C SER A 62 -8.05 -3.09 1.10
N MET A 63 -7.02 -2.24 0.95
CA MET A 63 -5.74 -2.64 0.33
C MET A 63 -5.15 -3.91 0.96
N ALA A 64 -5.24 -4.04 2.29
CA ALA A 64 -4.76 -5.21 3.02
C ALA A 64 -5.51 -6.50 2.61
N GLN A 65 -6.81 -6.41 2.36
CA GLN A 65 -7.61 -7.55 1.89
C GLN A 65 -7.29 -7.89 0.43
N ARG A 66 -7.18 -6.89 -0.47
CA ARG A 66 -6.74 -7.10 -1.86
C ARG A 66 -5.37 -7.76 -1.92
N TRP A 67 -4.43 -7.28 -1.11
CA TRP A 67 -3.10 -7.87 -1.00
C TRP A 67 -3.12 -9.30 -0.46
N THR A 68 -3.89 -9.56 0.61
CA THR A 68 -4.05 -10.91 1.17
C THR A 68 -4.57 -11.89 0.12
N PHE A 69 -5.52 -11.43 -0.70
CA PHE A 69 -6.04 -12.21 -1.81
C PHE A 69 -5.00 -12.48 -2.90
N LEU A 70 -4.26 -11.45 -3.35
CA LEU A 70 -3.16 -11.64 -4.31
C LEU A 70 -2.14 -12.65 -3.77
N ARG A 71 -1.76 -12.52 -2.49
CA ARG A 71 -0.87 -13.47 -1.82
C ARG A 71 -1.41 -14.89 -1.90
N LEU A 72 -2.68 -15.12 -1.51
CA LEU A 72 -3.29 -16.45 -1.57
C LEU A 72 -3.26 -17.04 -2.99
N MET A 73 -3.52 -16.23 -4.01
CA MET A 73 -3.45 -16.69 -5.41
C MET A 73 -2.03 -17.03 -5.87
N MET A 74 -1.03 -16.29 -5.37
CA MET A 74 0.37 -16.46 -5.78
C MET A 74 1.13 -17.50 -4.95
N THR A 75 0.71 -17.78 -3.71
CA THR A 75 1.26 -18.87 -2.89
C THR A 75 1.06 -20.23 -3.56
N VAL A 76 -0.04 -20.40 -4.31
CA VAL A 76 -0.31 -21.62 -5.11
C VAL A 76 0.78 -21.84 -6.17
N ASP A 77 1.43 -20.78 -6.66
CA ASP A 77 2.48 -20.86 -7.67
C ASP A 77 3.91 -20.72 -7.09
N GLY A 78 4.06 -20.60 -5.76
CA GLY A 78 5.36 -20.36 -5.11
C GLY A 78 6.02 -19.02 -5.48
N ALA A 79 5.24 -18.07 -6.01
CA ALA A 79 5.73 -16.84 -6.62
C ALA A 79 5.74 -15.61 -5.68
N VAL A 80 5.48 -15.80 -4.39
CA VAL A 80 5.40 -14.69 -3.42
C VAL A 80 6.77 -14.37 -2.86
N ASP A 81 7.23 -13.16 -3.16
CA ASP A 81 8.40 -12.54 -2.57
C ASP A 81 8.06 -11.98 -1.17
N GLU A 82 8.65 -12.56 -0.13
CA GLU A 82 8.46 -12.14 1.28
C GLU A 82 8.95 -10.70 1.55
N ASP A 83 9.87 -10.16 0.74
CA ASP A 83 10.24 -8.74 0.83
C ASP A 83 9.10 -7.86 0.29
N LEU A 84 8.48 -8.26 -0.82
CA LEU A 84 7.36 -7.52 -1.41
C LEU A 84 6.16 -7.47 -0.45
N LEU A 85 5.91 -8.56 0.28
CA LEU A 85 4.92 -8.61 1.36
C LEU A 85 5.16 -7.51 2.40
N ARG A 86 6.39 -7.42 2.91
CA ARG A 86 6.74 -6.42 3.92
C ARG A 86 6.58 -4.98 3.40
N LEU A 87 6.90 -4.73 2.14
CA LEU A 87 6.72 -3.42 1.52
C LEU A 87 5.23 -3.03 1.44
N VAL A 88 4.37 -3.93 0.95
CA VAL A 88 2.93 -3.65 0.81
C VAL A 88 2.28 -3.45 2.18
N GLU A 89 2.63 -4.25 3.18
CA GLU A 89 2.13 -4.10 4.55
C GLU A 89 2.57 -2.77 5.17
N SER A 90 3.84 -2.39 5.01
CA SER A 90 4.38 -1.10 5.47
C SER A 90 3.59 0.09 4.89
N VAL A 91 3.36 0.08 3.57
CA VAL A 91 2.61 1.13 2.88
C VAL A 91 1.13 1.15 3.30
N ALA A 92 0.52 -0.02 3.47
CA ALA A 92 -0.86 -0.15 3.94
C ALA A 92 -1.05 0.44 5.33
N GLU A 93 -0.15 0.08 6.25
CA GLU A 93 -0.16 0.58 7.60
C GLU A 93 0.04 2.10 7.63
N ALA A 94 1.02 2.61 6.87
CA ALA A 94 1.29 4.03 6.79
C ALA A 94 0.08 4.82 6.25
N ARG A 95 -0.54 4.35 5.15
CA ARG A 95 -1.75 4.98 4.60
C ARG A 95 -2.90 4.96 5.60
N ASN A 96 -3.15 3.84 6.27
CA ASN A 96 -4.20 3.73 7.28
C ASN A 96 -3.96 4.70 8.44
N ARG A 97 -2.73 4.76 8.97
CA ARG A 97 -2.36 5.71 10.04
C ARG A 97 -2.56 7.16 9.58
N LEU A 98 -2.19 7.50 8.34
CA LEU A 98 -2.37 8.84 7.79
C LEU A 98 -3.84 9.20 7.59
N ALA A 99 -4.66 8.29 7.07
CA ALA A 99 -6.10 8.50 6.86
C ALA A 99 -6.85 8.78 8.17
N HIS A 100 -6.46 8.11 9.26
CA HIS A 100 -7.07 8.27 10.58
C HIS A 100 -6.43 9.38 11.43
N SER A 101 -5.39 10.04 10.93
CA SER A 101 -4.81 11.22 11.58
C SER A 101 -5.63 12.48 11.28
N ARG A 102 -6.42 12.96 12.28
CA ARG A 102 -6.98 14.32 12.26
C ARG A 102 -5.82 15.31 12.44
N LEU A 103 -5.50 16.05 11.38
CA LEU A 103 -4.39 17.01 11.33
C LEU A 103 -4.67 18.21 12.23
N GLY A 104 -3.93 18.32 13.34
CA GLY A 104 -3.44 19.60 13.83
C GLY A 104 -2.01 19.79 13.33
N THR A 105 -1.61 21.00 12.95
CA THR A 105 -0.18 21.35 12.86
C THR A 105 0.17 22.15 14.08
N ASP A 106 1.24 21.77 14.79
CA ASP A 106 1.78 22.63 15.84
C ASP A 106 2.52 23.84 15.22
N GLU A 107 2.89 24.81 16.06
CA GLU A 107 3.56 26.04 15.65
C GLU A 107 4.94 25.79 14.99
N ALA A 108 5.51 24.58 15.17
CA ALA A 108 6.76 24.16 14.52
C ALA A 108 6.54 23.51 13.15
N GLY A 109 5.30 23.39 12.67
CA GLY A 109 4.98 22.75 11.38
C GLY A 109 4.96 21.23 11.42
N THR A 110 5.02 20.62 12.61
CA THR A 110 4.90 19.17 12.79
C THR A 110 3.44 18.76 12.61
N VAL A 111 3.21 17.67 11.87
CA VAL A 111 1.88 17.05 11.77
C VAL A 111 1.59 16.30 13.06
N VAL A 112 0.64 16.80 13.84
CA VAL A 112 0.20 16.20 15.12
C VAL A 112 -1.20 15.63 14.94
N SER A 113 -1.38 14.32 15.13
CA SER A 113 -2.72 13.71 15.12
C SER A 113 -3.47 14.09 16.41
N GLY A 114 -4.50 14.93 16.30
CA GLY A 114 -5.29 15.38 17.44
C GLY A 114 -6.57 14.56 17.62
N HIS A 115 -6.61 13.75 18.68
CA HIS A 115 -7.82 13.64 19.49
C HIS A 115 -7.44 14.12 20.89
N SER A 116 -8.15 15.15 21.36
CA SER A 116 -8.03 15.83 22.66
C SER A 116 -6.68 16.50 23.00
N PHE A 117 -6.72 17.83 23.15
CA PHE A 117 -5.66 18.62 23.79
C PHE A 117 -5.55 18.33 25.30
N HIS A 118 -6.44 17.49 25.84
CA HIS A 118 -6.41 16.95 27.19
C HIS A 118 -6.17 15.43 27.14
N GLU A 119 -5.13 15.02 27.86
CA GLU A 119 -4.84 13.65 28.32
C GLU A 119 -4.38 12.60 27.30
N SER A 120 -3.07 12.33 27.36
CA SER A 120 -2.49 10.98 27.45
C SER A 120 -3.02 9.87 26.51
N LYS A 121 -3.03 10.10 25.19
CA LYS A 121 -3.01 9.00 24.20
C LYS A 121 -1.95 9.28 23.14
N ALA A 122 -1.18 8.26 22.78
CA ALA A 122 -0.02 8.34 21.91
C ALA A 122 -0.31 9.18 20.65
N LYS A 123 0.44 10.28 20.48
CA LYS A 123 0.41 11.12 19.28
C LYS A 123 1.26 10.43 18.21
N TYR A 124 0.66 10.05 17.08
CA TYR A 124 1.45 9.64 15.93
C TYR A 124 2.21 10.87 15.41
N ARG A 125 3.54 10.88 15.56
CA ARG A 125 4.43 11.87 14.94
C ARG A 125 4.86 11.31 13.60
N PHE A 126 4.60 12.06 12.53
CA PHE A 126 5.10 11.72 11.20
C PHE A 126 6.28 12.63 10.87
N ASP A 127 7.49 12.12 11.03
CA ASP A 127 8.68 12.79 10.50
C ASP A 127 8.73 12.66 8.96
N ALA A 128 9.43 13.59 8.31
CA ALA A 128 9.53 13.60 6.85
C ALA A 128 10.27 12.37 6.31
N ASP A 129 11.22 11.82 7.08
CA ASP A 129 12.06 10.69 6.66
C ASP A 129 11.26 9.39 6.54
N MET A 130 10.36 9.11 7.48
CA MET A 130 9.43 7.99 7.49
C MET A 130 8.40 8.13 6.37
N LEU A 131 7.90 9.34 6.11
CA LEU A 131 6.99 9.58 4.98
C LEU A 131 7.71 9.33 3.64
N TRP A 132 8.95 9.79 3.49
CA TRP A 132 9.77 9.52 2.30
C TRP A 132 10.21 8.06 2.17
N ALA A 133 10.46 7.36 3.27
CA ALA A 133 10.68 5.92 3.27
C ALA A 133 9.43 5.19 2.74
N THR A 134 8.25 5.55 3.23
CA THR A 134 6.98 4.97 2.75
C THR A 134 6.76 5.19 1.25
N VAL A 135 7.08 6.38 0.72
CA VAL A 135 6.98 6.65 -0.72
C VAL A 135 7.90 5.72 -1.52
N ARG A 136 9.14 5.53 -1.07
CA ARG A 136 10.11 4.65 -1.73
C ARG A 136 9.68 3.19 -1.67
N ASP A 137 9.20 2.74 -0.51
CA ASP A 137 8.67 1.38 -0.32
C ASP A 137 7.51 1.12 -1.30
N ALA A 138 6.63 2.11 -1.51
CA ALA A 138 5.53 2.02 -2.45
C ALA A 138 6.02 1.97 -3.91
N ASP A 139 6.96 2.84 -4.31
CA ASP A 139 7.54 2.84 -5.65
C ASP A 139 8.25 1.49 -5.95
N ASP A 140 9.00 0.95 -5.00
CA ASP A 140 9.68 -0.36 -5.13
C ASP A 140 8.68 -1.51 -5.25
N ALA A 141 7.62 -1.51 -4.45
CA ALA A 141 6.56 -2.51 -4.55
C ALA A 141 5.83 -2.46 -5.90
N ILE A 142 5.51 -1.25 -6.39
CA ILE A 142 4.88 -1.04 -7.71
C ILE A 142 5.77 -1.59 -8.82
N LEU A 143 7.07 -1.28 -8.82
CA LEU A 143 8.01 -1.77 -9.83
C LEU A 143 8.08 -3.30 -9.85
N ARG A 144 8.15 -3.94 -8.67
CA ARG A 144 8.20 -5.41 -8.54
C ARG A 144 6.91 -6.06 -9.04
N LEU A 145 5.74 -5.52 -8.66
CA LEU A 145 4.44 -5.99 -9.16
C LEU A 145 4.31 -5.84 -10.67
N GLY A 146 4.76 -4.70 -11.23
CA GLY A 146 4.80 -4.48 -12.68
C GLY A 146 5.67 -5.51 -13.42
N GLY A 147 6.83 -5.85 -12.86
CA GLY A 147 7.67 -6.94 -13.37
C GLY A 147 6.96 -8.30 -13.35
N MET A 148 6.19 -8.58 -12.30
CA MET A 148 5.39 -9.80 -12.20
C MET A 148 4.29 -9.86 -13.25
N VAL A 149 3.58 -8.75 -13.48
CA VAL A 149 2.57 -8.64 -14.56
C VAL A 149 3.19 -8.88 -15.93
N ALA A 150 4.31 -8.22 -16.23
CA ALA A 150 5.01 -8.41 -17.49
C ALA A 150 5.44 -9.88 -17.69
N CYS A 151 5.92 -10.54 -16.63
CA CYS A 151 6.22 -11.97 -16.67
C CYS A 151 4.96 -12.82 -16.91
N MET A 152 3.84 -12.54 -16.24
CA MET A 152 2.58 -13.27 -16.44
C MET A 152 2.08 -13.16 -17.88
N ASP A 153 2.11 -11.95 -18.46
CA ASP A 153 1.72 -11.73 -19.85
C ASP A 153 2.62 -12.49 -20.83
N ALA A 154 3.93 -12.56 -20.56
CA ALA A 154 4.88 -13.32 -21.39
C ALA A 154 4.70 -14.85 -21.33
N HIS A 155 4.18 -15.39 -20.23
CA HIS A 155 3.92 -16.84 -20.09
C HIS A 155 2.50 -17.24 -20.53
N GLY A 156 1.57 -16.28 -20.64
CA GLY A 156 0.19 -16.50 -21.09
C GLY A 156 -0.04 -16.29 -22.59
N ALA A 157 0.87 -15.58 -23.28
CA ALA A 157 0.93 -15.47 -24.74
C ALA A 157 1.60 -16.69 -25.38
#